data_AF-A0A834UG18-F1
#
_entry.id   AF-A0A834UG18-F1
#
_cell.length_a   1.000
_cell.length_b   1.000
_cell.length_c   1.000
_cell.angle_alpha   90.00
_cell.angle_beta   90.00
_cell.angle_gamma   90.00
#
_symmetry.space_group_name_H-M   'P 1'
#
loop_
_entity.id
_entity.type
_entity.pdbx_description
1 polymer ?
#
loop_
_entity_poly.entity_id
_entity_poly.type
_entity_poly.pdbx_seq_one_letter_code
_entity_poly.pdbx_strand_id
1 'polypeptide(L)'
;MEIIHETLRRRIKEANKDTWLTDKFNTLKNDEERVIFTFEVMQEFNVVPKVKNVPKNLVDSIKFREEGNNARIAIQAIREFKNLENLRKEIKKVDEWDDPRTKGFSSDKKLHSDKYISIYCLTTNTEKRSAIDLFRRSVDACIILYLLATRTVIFGDKLEDELSALIKNKDVTLIGGLILRHQQLIPSNVHSFSEEYILDSKERGVVAMAFYSLFNHSCNPNVLRFSRSREMIMCAAYPIQKGEQLLDNYGQHYAIMGKSKRQEGLLKQYYFECNCIACEWDWPPYFALYSYQDLGTNYDNGIIAKALRKFETYVSLATVDEVHDKPHIIRDLLKMVQVLYDHAPIPCKEMNEVVETIKRVYSLSGNRFDLPVV
;
A
#
# COMPACT_ATOMS: atom_id res chain seq x y z
N MET A 1 2.75 -20.97 -10.96
CA MET A 1 1.70 -20.82 -9.92
C MET A 1 0.31 -21.06 -10.51
N GLU A 2 -0.07 -20.37 -11.60
CA GLU A 2 -1.39 -20.55 -12.27
C GLU A 2 -1.79 -22.02 -12.53
N ILE A 3 -0.90 -22.83 -13.13
CA ILE A 3 -1.17 -24.26 -13.38
C ILE A 3 -1.52 -25.04 -12.09
N ILE A 4 -0.87 -24.69 -10.97
CA ILE A 4 -1.12 -25.34 -9.68
C ILE A 4 -2.51 -24.95 -9.18
N HIS A 5 -2.87 -23.66 -9.24
CA HIS A 5 -4.21 -23.17 -8.90
C HIS A 5 -5.30 -23.87 -9.72
N GLU A 6 -5.14 -23.91 -11.04
CA GLU A 6 -6.12 -24.53 -11.95
C GLU A 6 -6.28 -26.02 -11.67
N THR A 7 -5.15 -26.72 -11.49
CA THR A 7 -5.16 -28.17 -11.20
C THR A 7 -5.82 -28.46 -9.86
N LEU A 8 -5.47 -27.69 -8.82
CA LEU A 8 -6.00 -27.90 -7.48
C LEU A 8 -7.50 -27.58 -7.43
N ARG A 9 -7.91 -26.44 -8.01
CA ARG A 9 -9.33 -26.06 -8.13
C ARG A 9 -10.15 -27.11 -8.86
N ARG A 10 -9.64 -27.61 -9.98
CA ARG A 10 -10.31 -28.67 -10.76
C ARG A 10 -10.48 -29.94 -9.93
N ARG A 11 -9.43 -30.43 -9.25
CA ARG A 11 -9.47 -31.66 -8.44
C ARG A 11 -10.37 -31.53 -7.21
N ILE A 12 -10.34 -30.38 -6.53
CA ILE A 12 -11.24 -30.08 -5.40
C ILE A 12 -12.70 -30.14 -5.84
N LYS A 13 -13.01 -29.52 -6.99
CA LYS A 13 -14.36 -29.51 -7.56
C LYS A 13 -14.82 -30.89 -8.00
N GLU A 14 -13.97 -31.65 -8.68
CA GLU A 14 -14.25 -33.04 -9.06
C GLU A 14 -14.53 -33.94 -7.84
N ALA A 15 -13.91 -33.64 -6.70
CA ALA A 15 -14.15 -34.33 -5.43
C ALA A 15 -15.33 -33.76 -4.61
N ASN A 16 -16.03 -32.74 -5.11
CA ASN A 16 -17.10 -32.02 -4.39
C ASN A 16 -16.68 -31.49 -3.01
N LYS A 17 -15.43 -31.01 -2.89
CA LYS A 17 -14.85 -30.54 -1.62
C LYS A 17 -14.80 -29.01 -1.46
N ASP A 18 -15.43 -28.23 -2.33
CA ASP A 18 -15.42 -26.76 -2.28
C ASP A 18 -15.99 -26.20 -0.95
N THR A 19 -17.13 -26.73 -0.50
CA THR A 19 -17.76 -26.31 0.77
C THR A 19 -16.92 -26.71 1.97
N TRP A 20 -16.44 -27.97 2.00
CA TRP A 20 -15.54 -28.46 3.05
C TRP A 20 -14.28 -27.59 3.18
N LEU A 21 -13.67 -27.21 2.06
CA LEU A 21 -12.48 -26.37 2.05
C LEU A 21 -12.79 -25.01 2.68
N THR A 22 -13.88 -24.39 2.24
CA THR A 22 -14.33 -23.07 2.71
C THR A 22 -14.63 -23.11 4.21
N ASP A 23 -15.42 -24.07 4.66
CA ASP A 23 -15.79 -24.25 6.06
C ASP A 23 -14.55 -24.48 6.92
N LYS A 24 -13.64 -25.35 6.47
CA LYS A 24 -12.39 -25.62 7.17
C LYS A 24 -11.53 -24.36 7.27
N PHE A 25 -11.35 -23.60 6.19
CA PHE A 25 -10.57 -22.36 6.20
C PHE A 25 -11.11 -21.32 7.18
N ASN A 26 -12.43 -21.21 7.29
CA ASN A 26 -13.10 -20.30 8.22
C ASN A 26 -12.83 -20.66 9.70
N THR A 27 -12.42 -21.90 10.00
CA THR A 27 -12.05 -22.32 11.36
C THR A 27 -10.59 -22.05 11.73
N LEU A 28 -9.72 -21.76 10.75
CA LEU A 28 -8.28 -21.60 10.98
C LEU A 28 -7.96 -20.23 11.58
N LYS A 29 -7.22 -20.25 12.69
CA LYS A 29 -7.04 -19.08 13.56
C LYS A 29 -5.88 -18.19 13.13
N ASN A 30 -4.84 -18.77 12.53
CA ASN A 30 -3.62 -18.05 12.16
C ASN A 30 -3.07 -18.51 10.80
N ASP A 31 -2.07 -17.79 10.30
CA ASP A 31 -1.49 -18.04 8.98
C ASP A 31 -0.64 -19.32 8.93
N GLU A 32 -0.05 -19.77 10.04
CA GLU A 32 0.66 -21.06 10.09
C GLU A 32 -0.32 -22.23 9.87
N GLU A 33 -1.48 -22.20 10.55
CA GLU A 33 -2.55 -23.19 10.37
C GLU A 33 -3.08 -23.22 8.93
N ARG A 34 -3.21 -22.05 8.28
CA ARG A 34 -3.64 -21.94 6.87
C ARG A 34 -2.64 -22.56 5.90
N VAL A 35 -1.35 -22.36 6.15
CA VAL A 35 -0.27 -22.93 5.35
C VAL A 35 -0.18 -24.44 5.53
N ILE A 36 -0.24 -24.93 6.78
CA ILE A 36 -0.28 -26.36 7.09
C ILE A 36 -1.44 -27.02 6.35
N PHE A 37 -2.65 -26.50 6.54
CA PHE A 37 -3.85 -27.05 5.91
C PHE A 37 -3.77 -27.01 4.37
N THR A 38 -3.21 -25.94 3.81
CA THR A 38 -3.06 -25.83 2.35
C THR A 38 -2.05 -26.84 1.80
N PHE A 39 -0.94 -27.11 2.50
CA PHE A 39 -0.05 -28.20 2.13
C PHE A 39 -0.71 -29.58 2.25
N GLU A 40 -1.53 -29.81 3.29
CA GLU A 40 -2.32 -31.04 3.41
C GLU A 40 -3.26 -31.21 2.22
N VAL A 41 -3.97 -30.15 1.81
CA VAL A 41 -4.82 -30.16 0.62
C VAL A 41 -4.00 -30.44 -0.65
N MET A 42 -2.86 -29.78 -0.83
CA MET A 42 -1.95 -30.04 -1.95
C MET A 42 -1.47 -31.50 -1.98
N GLN A 43 -1.17 -32.08 -0.81
CA GLN A 43 -0.76 -33.47 -0.68
C GLN A 43 -1.91 -34.43 -0.98
N GLU A 44 -3.09 -34.20 -0.40
CA GLU A 44 -4.29 -35.02 -0.59
C GLU A 44 -4.65 -35.13 -2.07
N PHE A 45 -4.61 -34.01 -2.78
CA PHE A 45 -4.90 -33.97 -4.20
C PHE A 45 -3.69 -34.26 -5.08
N ASN A 46 -2.53 -34.65 -4.53
CA ASN A 46 -1.29 -34.93 -5.26
C ASN A 46 -0.90 -33.81 -6.25
N VAL A 47 -0.89 -32.57 -5.77
CA VAL A 47 -0.50 -31.36 -6.49
C VAL A 47 0.75 -30.77 -5.84
N VAL A 48 1.91 -31.18 -6.33
CA VAL A 48 3.23 -30.69 -5.85
C VAL A 48 3.85 -29.77 -6.90
N PRO A 49 4.54 -28.67 -6.52
CA PRO A 49 5.22 -27.82 -7.48
C PRO A 49 6.30 -28.58 -8.26
N LYS A 50 6.19 -28.61 -9.59
CA LYS A 50 7.23 -29.17 -10.46
C LYS A 50 8.17 -28.07 -10.92
N VAL A 51 9.44 -28.15 -10.51
CA VAL A 51 10.47 -27.18 -10.93
C VAL A 51 11.02 -27.59 -12.29
N LYS A 52 10.93 -26.69 -13.27
CA LYS A 52 11.58 -26.84 -14.58
C LYS A 52 12.78 -25.93 -14.63
N ASN A 53 13.90 -26.41 -15.17
CA ASN A 53 15.04 -25.55 -15.47
C ASN A 53 14.70 -24.70 -16.69
N VAL A 54 14.43 -23.41 -16.46
CA VAL A 54 14.18 -22.42 -17.50
C VAL A 54 15.26 -21.34 -17.46
N PRO A 55 15.73 -20.83 -18.61
CA PRO A 55 16.64 -19.69 -18.64
C PRO A 55 16.01 -18.45 -17.98
N LYS A 56 16.85 -17.60 -17.37
CA LYS A 56 16.37 -16.34 -16.79
C LYS A 56 15.83 -15.43 -17.90
N ASN A 57 14.59 -15.00 -17.74
CA ASN A 57 13.90 -14.11 -18.69
C ASN A 57 13.48 -12.81 -17.97
N LEU A 58 13.71 -11.65 -18.61
CA LEU A 58 13.40 -10.33 -18.03
C LEU A 58 11.89 -10.12 -17.82
N VAL A 59 11.07 -10.47 -18.81
CA VAL A 59 9.61 -10.31 -18.76
C VAL A 59 9.03 -11.18 -17.63
N ASP A 60 9.45 -12.44 -17.55
CA ASP A 60 9.04 -13.33 -16.46
C ASP A 60 9.55 -12.83 -15.09
N SER A 61 10.77 -12.30 -15.03
CA SER A 61 11.32 -11.73 -13.79
C SER A 61 10.54 -10.49 -13.32
N ILE A 62 10.01 -9.69 -14.24
CA ILE A 62 9.12 -8.56 -13.92
C ILE A 62 7.78 -9.10 -13.42
N LYS A 63 7.20 -10.09 -14.11
CA LYS A 63 5.93 -10.73 -13.71
C LYS A 63 6.01 -11.29 -12.29
N PHE A 64 7.10 -12.00 -11.96
CA PHE A 64 7.27 -12.65 -10.65
C PHE A 64 7.81 -11.76 -9.53
N ARG A 65 8.07 -10.47 -9.82
CA ARG A 65 8.66 -9.55 -8.85
C ARG A 65 7.76 -9.36 -7.64
N GLU A 66 6.46 -9.25 -7.86
CA GLU A 66 5.46 -9.04 -6.80
C GLU A 66 5.38 -10.24 -5.85
N GLU A 67 5.38 -11.45 -6.39
CA GLU A 67 5.41 -12.68 -5.59
C GLU A 67 6.72 -12.77 -4.79
N GLY A 68 7.84 -12.40 -5.42
CA GLY A 68 9.15 -12.33 -4.78
C GLY A 68 9.23 -11.34 -3.60
N ASN A 69 8.44 -10.27 -3.60
CA ASN A 69 8.43 -9.27 -2.53
C ASN A 69 7.99 -9.89 -1.19
N ASN A 70 7.02 -10.81 -1.19
CA ASN A 70 6.55 -11.49 0.03
C ASN A 70 7.65 -12.33 0.70
N ALA A 71 8.41 -13.07 -0.13
CA ALA A 71 9.57 -13.83 0.32
C ALA A 71 10.70 -12.90 0.78
N ARG A 72 10.93 -11.79 0.07
CA ARG A 72 11.96 -10.80 0.40
C ARG A 72 11.76 -10.25 1.81
N ILE A 73 10.53 -9.90 2.20
CA ILE A 73 10.21 -9.39 3.53
C ILE A 73 10.50 -10.47 4.60
N ALA A 74 10.08 -11.73 4.38
CA ALA A 74 10.39 -12.82 5.31
C ALA A 74 11.91 -13.06 5.46
N ILE A 75 12.67 -12.97 4.37
CA ILE A 75 14.13 -13.06 4.40
C ILE A 75 14.75 -11.88 5.17
N GLN A 76 14.17 -10.68 5.09
CA GLN A 76 14.62 -9.54 5.93
C GLN A 76 14.36 -9.78 7.40
N ALA A 77 13.19 -10.32 7.77
CA ALA A 77 12.90 -10.69 9.15
C ALA A 77 13.95 -11.68 9.70
N ILE A 78 14.24 -12.75 8.96
CA ILE A 78 15.25 -13.74 9.38
C ILE A 78 16.62 -13.08 9.60
N ARG A 79 17.04 -12.21 8.69
CA ARG A 79 18.33 -11.50 8.79
C ARG A 79 18.38 -10.55 9.97
N GLU A 80 17.31 -9.82 10.24
CA GLU A 80 17.23 -8.88 11.37
C GLU A 80 17.34 -9.60 12.72
N PHE A 81 16.63 -10.72 12.88
CA PHE A 81 16.60 -11.50 14.13
C PHE A 81 17.73 -12.53 14.26
N LYS A 82 18.54 -12.69 13.20
CA LYS A 82 19.69 -13.60 13.05
C LYS A 82 19.36 -15.10 13.06
N ASN A 83 18.33 -15.51 13.76
CA ASN A 83 17.80 -16.88 13.77
C ASN A 83 16.27 -16.89 13.97
N LEU A 84 15.66 -18.03 13.64
CA LEU A 84 14.20 -18.20 13.66
C LEU A 84 13.59 -18.24 15.06
N GLU A 85 14.34 -18.70 16.06
CA GLU A 85 13.85 -18.76 17.44
C GLU A 85 13.65 -17.36 18.03
N ASN A 86 14.59 -16.44 17.77
CA ASN A 86 14.46 -15.05 18.16
C ASN A 86 13.28 -14.37 17.45
N LEU A 87 13.12 -14.62 16.14
CA LEU A 87 11.99 -14.10 15.37
C LEU A 87 10.66 -14.60 15.92
N ARG A 88 10.55 -15.90 16.23
CA ARG A 88 9.35 -16.51 16.81
C ARG A 88 8.99 -15.90 18.16
N LYS A 89 9.97 -15.67 19.03
CA LYS A 89 9.76 -15.02 20.34
C LYS A 89 9.23 -13.60 20.19
N GLU A 90 9.82 -12.81 19.29
CA GLU A 90 9.37 -11.42 19.10
C GLU A 90 7.98 -11.36 18.46
N ILE A 91 7.69 -12.20 17.47
CA ILE A 91 6.35 -12.31 16.88
C ILE A 91 5.31 -12.64 17.96
N LYS A 92 5.58 -13.66 18.79
CA LYS A 92 4.66 -14.05 19.86
C LYS A 92 4.37 -12.89 20.82
N LYS A 93 5.42 -12.19 21.26
CA LYS A 93 5.29 -11.01 22.13
C LYS A 93 4.44 -9.90 21.49
N VAL A 94 4.59 -9.70 20.18
CA VAL A 94 3.83 -8.70 19.42
C VAL A 94 2.38 -9.11 19.20
N ASP A 95 2.13 -10.41 18.98
CA ASP A 95 0.77 -10.93 18.83
C ASP A 95 -0.03 -10.88 20.12
N GLU A 96 0.64 -11.05 21.26
CA GLU A 96 0.09 -10.90 22.62
C GLU A 96 0.02 -9.42 23.07
N TRP A 97 0.25 -8.45 22.18
CA TRP A 97 0.23 -7.03 22.53
C TRP A 97 -1.20 -6.49 22.69
N ASP A 98 -1.49 -5.95 23.89
CA ASP A 98 -2.86 -5.58 24.28
C ASP A 98 -3.42 -4.33 23.57
N ASP A 99 -2.65 -3.24 23.46
CA ASP A 99 -3.15 -1.99 22.85
C ASP A 99 -2.92 -1.99 21.33
N PRO A 100 -3.97 -2.13 20.50
CA PRO A 100 -3.82 -2.18 19.06
C PRO A 100 -3.22 -0.90 18.46
N ARG A 101 -3.32 0.25 19.14
CA ARG A 101 -2.80 1.54 18.64
C ARG A 101 -1.28 1.65 18.75
N THR A 102 -0.69 0.90 19.67
CA THR A 102 0.76 0.90 19.90
C THR A 102 1.40 -0.42 19.48
N LYS A 103 0.64 -1.32 18.86
CA LYS A 103 1.16 -2.59 18.35
C LYS A 103 2.24 -2.29 17.30
N GLY A 104 3.44 -2.81 17.54
CA GLY A 104 4.63 -2.57 16.69
C GLY A 104 5.51 -1.40 17.12
N PHE A 105 5.14 -0.69 18.18
CA PHE A 105 6.02 0.23 18.87
C PHE A 105 6.98 -0.58 19.75
N SER A 106 8.20 -0.10 19.91
CA SER A 106 9.15 -0.74 20.82
C SER A 106 8.88 -0.37 22.27
N SER A 107 9.62 -0.98 23.20
CA SER A 107 9.49 -0.73 24.64
C SER A 107 9.75 0.74 25.04
N ASP A 108 10.47 1.49 24.21
CA ASP A 108 10.68 2.93 24.38
C ASP A 108 9.49 3.81 23.92
N LYS A 109 8.36 3.18 23.55
CA LYS A 109 7.15 3.81 23.02
C LYS A 109 7.38 4.58 21.72
N LYS A 110 8.38 4.18 20.91
CA LYS A 110 8.60 4.72 19.57
C LYS A 110 8.32 3.67 18.51
N LEU A 111 7.84 4.15 17.36
CA LEU A 111 7.78 3.37 16.13
C LEU A 111 9.14 3.48 15.43
N HIS A 112 9.89 2.39 15.43
CA HIS A 112 11.14 2.29 14.66
C HIS A 112 10.82 1.75 13.27
N SER A 113 10.51 2.66 12.34
CA SER A 113 10.02 2.33 10.99
C SER A 113 11.02 1.56 10.11
N ASP A 114 12.27 1.44 10.55
CA ASP A 114 13.33 0.64 9.94
C ASP A 114 13.36 -0.82 10.43
N LYS A 115 12.49 -1.20 11.38
CA LYS A 115 12.40 -2.56 11.94
C LYS A 115 11.31 -3.38 11.31
N TYR A 116 11.58 -4.68 11.15
CA TYR A 116 10.63 -5.64 10.60
C TYR A 116 9.30 -5.65 11.38
N ILE A 117 9.35 -5.56 12.70
CA ILE A 117 8.14 -5.61 13.55
C ILE A 117 7.15 -4.50 13.21
N SER A 118 7.63 -3.31 12.84
CA SER A 118 6.74 -2.22 12.42
C SER A 118 6.00 -2.53 11.11
N ILE A 119 6.58 -3.34 10.21
CA ILE A 119 5.88 -3.87 9.02
C ILE A 119 4.96 -5.04 9.39
N TYR A 120 5.42 -5.93 10.26
CA TYR A 120 4.64 -7.10 10.70
C TYR A 120 3.29 -6.71 11.31
N CYS A 121 3.24 -5.58 12.03
CA CYS A 121 2.05 -5.07 12.71
C CYS A 121 1.05 -4.36 11.79
N LEU A 122 1.37 -4.16 10.52
CA LEU A 122 0.47 -3.50 9.58
C LEU A 122 -0.79 -4.33 9.31
N THR A 123 -1.86 -3.64 8.89
CA THR A 123 -3.16 -4.28 8.69
C THR A 123 -3.12 -5.35 7.61
N THR A 124 -3.69 -6.51 7.88
CA THR A 124 -3.84 -7.60 6.91
C THR A 124 -5.24 -7.67 6.32
N ASN A 125 -6.22 -7.05 7.00
CA ASN A 125 -7.66 -7.22 6.77
C ASN A 125 -8.09 -8.71 6.72
N THR A 126 -7.37 -9.60 7.43
CA THR A 126 -7.58 -11.06 7.38
C THR A 126 -9.03 -11.44 7.64
N GLU A 127 -9.65 -10.82 8.65
CA GLU A 127 -11.02 -11.04 9.08
C GLU A 127 -12.09 -10.59 8.07
N LYS A 128 -11.71 -9.75 7.11
CA LYS A 128 -12.60 -9.24 6.05
C LYS A 128 -12.40 -9.94 4.72
N ARG A 129 -11.40 -10.82 4.61
CA ARG A 129 -11.09 -11.60 3.40
C ARG A 129 -11.98 -12.83 3.35
N SER A 130 -12.38 -13.22 2.14
CA SER A 130 -13.09 -14.48 1.94
C SER A 130 -12.13 -15.67 2.10
N ALA A 131 -12.67 -16.82 2.50
CA ALA A 131 -11.91 -18.08 2.53
C ALA A 131 -11.24 -18.40 1.18
N ILE A 132 -11.89 -18.04 0.06
CA ILE A 132 -11.36 -18.27 -1.29
C ILE A 132 -10.13 -17.38 -1.55
N ASP A 133 -10.15 -16.10 -1.15
CA ASP A 133 -8.99 -15.20 -1.24
C ASP A 133 -7.84 -15.73 -0.37
N LEU A 134 -8.13 -16.08 0.88
CA LEU A 134 -7.13 -16.60 1.83
C LEU A 134 -6.53 -17.93 1.34
N PHE A 135 -7.33 -18.85 0.83
CA PHE A 135 -6.85 -20.12 0.28
C PHE A 135 -5.96 -19.90 -0.94
N ARG A 136 -6.38 -19.04 -1.88
CA ARG A 136 -5.55 -18.70 -3.05
C ARG A 136 -4.19 -18.16 -2.63
N ARG A 137 -4.15 -17.21 -1.70
CA ARG A 137 -2.89 -16.68 -1.16
C ARG A 137 -2.07 -17.78 -0.47
N SER A 138 -2.72 -18.63 0.32
CA SER A 138 -2.05 -19.74 1.00
C SER A 138 -1.40 -20.72 0.02
N VAL A 139 -2.03 -20.99 -1.14
CA VAL A 139 -1.43 -21.80 -2.20
C VAL A 139 -0.18 -21.12 -2.76
N ASP A 140 -0.23 -19.81 -3.04
CA ASP A 140 0.94 -19.06 -3.50
C ASP A 140 2.07 -19.08 -2.45
N ALA A 141 1.74 -18.89 -1.16
CA ALA A 141 2.68 -18.98 -0.06
C ALA A 141 3.33 -20.38 0.04
N CYS A 142 2.54 -21.44 -0.06
CA CYS A 142 3.00 -22.83 -0.07
C CYS A 142 3.94 -23.11 -1.25
N ILE A 143 3.65 -22.59 -2.45
CA ILE A 143 4.53 -22.74 -3.62
C ILE A 143 5.87 -22.03 -3.39
N ILE A 144 5.84 -20.77 -2.94
CA ILE A 144 7.05 -19.99 -2.63
C ILE A 144 7.87 -20.71 -1.56
N LEU A 145 7.22 -21.15 -0.48
CA LEU A 145 7.85 -21.85 0.63
C LEU A 145 8.48 -23.17 0.20
N TYR A 146 7.79 -23.96 -0.62
CA TYR A 146 8.34 -25.21 -1.18
C TYR A 146 9.61 -24.94 -1.99
N LEU A 147 9.63 -23.89 -2.81
CA LEU A 147 10.82 -23.51 -3.58
C LEU A 147 11.96 -23.05 -2.66
N LEU A 148 11.66 -22.23 -1.65
CA LEU A 148 12.65 -21.78 -0.67
C LEU A 148 13.25 -22.96 0.10
N ALA A 149 12.41 -23.89 0.59
CA ALA A 149 12.84 -25.05 1.36
C ALA A 149 13.69 -26.03 0.56
N THR A 150 13.28 -26.35 -0.68
CA THR A 150 13.90 -27.43 -1.47
C THR A 150 15.04 -26.95 -2.37
N ARG A 151 15.09 -25.65 -2.70
CA ARG A 151 16.06 -25.10 -3.67
C ARG A 151 17.07 -24.15 -3.06
N THR A 152 16.92 -23.79 -1.78
CA THR A 152 17.86 -22.90 -1.08
C THR A 152 18.28 -23.50 0.26
N VAL A 153 19.22 -22.83 0.93
CA VAL A 153 19.73 -23.21 2.26
C VAL A 153 19.19 -22.28 3.35
N ILE A 154 18.02 -21.67 3.13
CA ILE A 154 17.44 -20.69 4.08
C ILE A 154 17.15 -21.31 5.45
N PHE A 155 16.94 -22.62 5.52
CA PHE A 155 16.73 -23.40 6.74
C PHE A 155 18.00 -24.12 7.22
N GLY A 156 19.19 -23.65 6.80
CA GLY A 156 20.48 -24.28 7.08
C GLY A 156 20.93 -25.19 5.93
N ASP A 157 20.09 -26.14 5.55
CA ASP A 157 20.29 -27.05 4.42
C ASP A 157 19.09 -27.06 3.48
N LYS A 158 19.27 -27.63 2.28
CA LYS A 158 18.15 -27.92 1.39
C LYS A 158 17.32 -29.05 2.01
N LEU A 159 16.03 -28.82 2.14
CA LEU A 159 15.10 -29.83 2.64
C LEU A 159 14.63 -30.75 1.52
N GLU A 160 14.22 -31.96 1.89
CA GLU A 160 13.56 -32.90 0.99
C GLU A 160 12.26 -32.31 0.43
N ASP A 161 11.87 -32.77 -0.77
CA ASP A 161 10.71 -32.25 -1.47
C ASP A 161 9.39 -32.95 -1.11
N GLU A 162 9.39 -33.74 -0.04
CA GLU A 162 8.20 -34.35 0.53
C GLU A 162 7.37 -33.34 1.33
N LEU A 163 6.13 -33.09 0.89
CA LEU A 163 5.22 -32.17 1.59
C LEU A 163 4.98 -32.57 3.06
N SER A 164 4.91 -33.87 3.36
CA SER A 164 4.77 -34.39 4.73
C SER A 164 5.90 -33.98 5.67
N ALA A 165 7.14 -33.89 5.16
CA ALA A 165 8.29 -33.43 5.93
C ALA A 165 8.20 -31.92 6.17
N LEU A 166 7.84 -31.15 5.14
CA LEU A 166 7.67 -29.70 5.22
C LEU A 166 6.55 -29.29 6.20
N ILE A 167 5.41 -29.99 6.19
CA ILE A 167 4.26 -29.75 7.09
C ILE A 167 4.66 -29.88 8.57
N LYS A 168 5.52 -30.86 8.91
CA LYS A 168 5.93 -31.14 10.30
C LYS A 168 7.04 -30.21 10.79
N ASN A 169 7.71 -29.49 9.89
CA ASN A 169 8.81 -28.62 10.24
C ASN A 169 8.28 -27.23 10.68
N LYS A 170 8.38 -26.95 11.99
CA LYS A 170 7.87 -25.71 12.60
C LYS A 170 8.49 -24.44 12.02
N ASP A 171 9.72 -24.50 11.56
CA ASP A 171 10.43 -23.35 10.98
C ASP A 171 9.93 -23.07 9.56
N VAL A 172 9.67 -24.14 8.80
CA VAL A 172 9.02 -24.05 7.49
C VAL A 172 7.61 -23.47 7.62
N THR A 173 6.79 -23.97 8.56
CA THR A 173 5.42 -23.47 8.74
C THR A 173 5.38 -22.02 9.21
N LEU A 174 6.31 -21.61 10.10
CA LEU A 174 6.46 -20.22 10.53
C LEU A 174 6.74 -19.30 9.33
N ILE A 175 7.75 -19.65 8.51
CA ILE A 175 8.10 -18.84 7.34
C ILE A 175 6.97 -18.80 6.31
N GLY A 176 6.26 -19.92 6.12
CA GLY A 176 5.04 -19.95 5.34
C GLY A 176 3.99 -18.97 5.84
N GLY A 177 3.70 -19.02 7.14
CA GLY A 177 2.75 -18.12 7.79
C GLY A 177 3.14 -16.66 7.59
N LEU A 178 4.43 -16.33 7.71
CA LEU A 178 4.93 -14.99 7.42
C LEU A 178 4.76 -14.58 5.95
N ILE A 179 5.05 -15.46 5.00
CA ILE A 179 4.84 -15.18 3.57
C ILE A 179 3.35 -14.90 3.29
N LEU A 180 2.45 -15.73 3.83
CA LEU A 180 1.00 -15.55 3.71
C LEU A 180 0.54 -14.24 4.38
N ARG A 181 1.08 -13.90 5.55
CA ARG A 181 0.81 -12.63 6.22
C ARG A 181 1.24 -11.44 5.35
N HIS A 182 2.43 -11.50 4.76
CA HIS A 182 2.94 -10.45 3.87
C HIS A 182 2.06 -10.28 2.64
N GLN A 183 1.56 -11.38 2.05
CA GLN A 183 0.61 -11.29 0.95
C GLN A 183 -0.68 -10.57 1.34
N GLN A 184 -1.15 -10.72 2.58
CA GLN A 184 -2.35 -10.04 3.07
C GLN A 184 -2.10 -8.57 3.40
N LEU A 185 -0.93 -8.22 3.96
CA LEU A 185 -0.63 -6.84 4.35
C LEU A 185 -0.24 -5.96 3.16
N ILE A 186 0.52 -6.47 2.18
CA ILE A 186 1.08 -5.65 1.10
C ILE A 186 -0.01 -4.83 0.37
N PRO A 187 -1.13 -5.40 -0.11
CA PRO A 187 -2.11 -4.67 -0.91
C PRO A 187 -2.73 -3.46 -0.22
N SER A 188 -2.76 -3.43 1.12
CA SER A 188 -3.37 -2.36 1.90
C SER A 188 -2.36 -1.38 2.49
N ASN A 189 -1.05 -1.60 2.32
CA ASN A 189 -0.02 -0.85 3.04
C ASN A 189 1.19 -0.39 2.20
N VAL A 190 1.38 -0.91 0.99
CA VAL A 190 2.50 -0.46 0.14
C VAL A 190 2.15 0.80 -0.63
N HIS A 191 3.15 1.63 -0.84
CA HIS A 191 3.02 2.91 -1.51
C HIS A 191 3.75 2.87 -2.84
N SER A 192 3.15 3.50 -3.85
CA SER A 192 3.82 3.73 -5.13
C SER A 192 5.02 4.64 -4.92
N PHE A 193 6.13 4.29 -5.57
CA PHE A 193 7.31 5.10 -5.69
C PHE A 193 7.45 5.50 -7.15
N SER A 194 7.20 6.77 -7.43
CA SER A 194 7.19 7.33 -8.77
C SER A 194 8.31 8.34 -9.00
N GLU A 195 8.56 8.57 -10.29
CA GLU A 195 9.41 9.64 -10.81
C GLU A 195 8.57 10.50 -11.75
N GLU A 196 8.83 11.80 -11.76
CA GLU A 196 8.21 12.73 -12.70
C GLU A 196 8.77 12.49 -14.12
N TYR A 197 7.88 12.55 -15.10
CA TYR A 197 8.17 12.49 -16.53
C TYR A 197 7.29 13.49 -17.27
N ILE A 198 7.89 14.59 -17.74
CA ILE A 198 7.18 15.69 -18.39
C ILE A 198 6.07 16.23 -17.46
N LEU A 199 4.79 16.01 -17.77
CA LEU A 199 3.61 16.43 -16.99
C LEU A 199 2.93 15.25 -16.26
N ASP A 200 3.54 14.07 -16.27
CA ASP A 200 2.99 12.84 -15.72
C ASP A 200 3.93 12.21 -14.68
N SER A 201 3.39 11.35 -13.83
CA SER A 201 4.14 10.59 -12.84
C SER A 201 4.24 9.13 -13.29
N LYS A 202 5.47 8.61 -13.40
CA LYS A 202 5.73 7.21 -13.77
C LYS A 202 6.10 6.40 -12.54
N GLU A 203 5.28 5.39 -12.24
CA GLU A 203 5.60 4.42 -11.20
C GLU A 203 6.86 3.61 -11.56
N ARG A 204 7.81 3.55 -10.62
CA ARG A 204 9.04 2.76 -10.74
C ARG A 204 9.06 1.53 -9.86
N GLY A 205 8.24 1.53 -8.82
CA GLY A 205 8.05 0.39 -7.95
C GLY A 205 7.16 0.72 -6.77
N VAL A 206 7.17 -0.18 -5.81
CA VAL A 206 6.40 -0.06 -4.58
C VAL A 206 7.33 -0.20 -3.37
N VAL A 207 7.00 0.50 -2.30
CA VAL A 207 7.79 0.50 -1.06
C VAL A 207 6.86 0.26 0.13
N ALA A 208 7.25 -0.67 1.00
CA ALA A 208 6.59 -0.88 2.28
C ALA A 208 7.22 0.06 3.32
N MET A 209 6.44 1.00 3.85
CA MET A 209 6.91 2.02 4.80
C MET A 209 5.97 2.09 5.98
N ALA A 210 6.36 1.44 7.10
CA ALA A 210 5.50 1.29 8.27
C ALA A 210 4.92 2.62 8.77
N PHE A 211 5.73 3.68 8.82
CA PHE A 211 5.28 5.00 9.25
C PHE A 211 4.20 5.59 8.33
N TYR A 212 4.37 5.48 7.02
CA TYR A 212 3.42 6.01 6.03
C TYR A 212 2.11 5.22 6.01
N SER A 213 2.14 3.93 6.35
CA SER A 213 0.95 3.09 6.47
C SER A 213 0.06 3.45 7.68
N LEU A 214 0.50 4.35 8.58
CA LEU A 214 -0.33 4.82 9.71
C LEU A 214 -1.33 5.92 9.32
N PHE A 215 -1.14 6.56 8.16
CA PHE A 215 -1.97 7.69 7.73
C PHE A 215 -3.25 7.15 7.11
N ASN A 216 -4.39 7.44 7.74
CA ASN A 216 -5.68 7.02 7.19
C ASN A 216 -6.08 7.82 5.95
N HIS A 217 -7.08 7.29 5.27
CA HIS A 217 -7.58 7.85 4.02
C HIS A 217 -8.51 9.06 4.19
N SER A 218 -8.38 10.04 3.30
CA SER A 218 -9.44 10.98 2.91
C SER A 218 -9.48 11.16 1.39
N CYS A 219 -10.68 11.30 0.83
CA CYS A 219 -10.84 11.67 -0.59
C CYS A 219 -10.40 13.12 -0.85
N ASN A 220 -10.27 13.95 0.19
CA ASN A 220 -9.65 15.27 0.20
C ASN A 220 -8.56 15.28 1.31
N PRO A 221 -7.35 14.79 1.04
CA PRO A 221 -6.30 14.62 2.04
C PRO A 221 -5.75 15.98 2.54
N ASN A 222 -5.34 16.06 3.80
CA ASN A 222 -4.68 17.25 4.36
C ASN A 222 -3.15 17.17 4.33
N VAL A 223 -2.60 16.08 3.77
CA VAL A 223 -1.18 15.94 3.46
C VAL A 223 -0.95 15.61 1.98
N LEU A 224 0.22 15.99 1.49
CA LEU A 224 0.76 15.66 0.17
C LEU A 224 1.98 14.78 0.33
N ARG A 225 2.23 13.93 -0.65
CA ARG A 225 3.39 13.03 -0.67
C ARG A 225 4.07 13.04 -2.03
N PHE A 226 5.39 13.07 -2.01
CA PHE A 226 6.22 12.99 -3.21
C PHE A 226 7.55 12.30 -2.90
N SER A 227 8.18 11.75 -3.93
CA SER A 227 9.46 11.05 -3.84
C SER A 227 10.61 12.00 -4.13
N ARG A 228 11.66 11.96 -3.29
CA ARG A 228 12.89 12.72 -3.51
C ARG A 228 14.10 11.86 -3.16
N SER A 229 14.96 11.63 -4.14
CA SER A 229 16.05 10.65 -4.06
C SER A 229 15.57 9.29 -3.56
N ARG A 230 16.07 8.81 -2.42
CA ARG A 230 15.65 7.56 -1.76
C ARG A 230 14.66 7.78 -0.62
N GLU A 231 14.12 8.99 -0.51
CA GLU A 231 13.22 9.38 0.56
C GLU A 231 11.83 9.65 0.00
N MET A 232 10.85 9.42 0.86
CA MET A 232 9.50 9.89 0.65
C MET A 232 9.30 11.10 1.55
N ILE A 233 8.73 12.17 1.01
CA ILE A 233 8.47 13.40 1.74
C ILE A 233 6.97 13.55 1.90
N MET A 234 6.54 13.93 3.10
CA MET A 234 5.15 14.28 3.40
C MET A 234 5.08 15.72 3.89
N CYS A 235 4.20 16.50 3.29
CA CYS A 235 3.98 17.91 3.63
C CYS A 235 2.51 18.15 3.92
N ALA A 236 2.19 19.16 4.74
CA ALA A 236 0.81 19.61 4.88
C ALA A 236 0.29 20.19 3.55
N ALA A 237 -0.91 19.78 3.15
CA ALA A 237 -1.65 20.32 2.00
C ALA A 237 -2.51 21.51 2.41
N TYR A 238 -3.09 21.45 3.61
CA TYR A 238 -3.99 22.44 4.20
C TYR A 238 -3.49 22.84 5.60
N PRO A 239 -4.05 23.92 6.20
CA PRO A 239 -3.85 24.19 7.62
C PRO A 239 -4.34 23.00 8.46
N ILE A 240 -3.56 22.58 9.46
CA ILE A 240 -3.86 21.42 10.31
C ILE A 240 -3.91 21.87 11.76
N GLN A 241 -5.05 21.64 12.42
CA GLN A 241 -5.22 22.03 13.82
C GLN A 241 -4.54 21.05 14.78
N LYS A 242 -4.19 21.52 15.97
CA LYS A 242 -3.65 20.63 17.01
C LYS A 242 -4.67 19.55 17.37
N GLY A 243 -4.28 18.30 17.21
CA GLY A 243 -5.14 17.13 17.47
C GLY A 243 -5.94 16.66 16.25
N GLU A 244 -5.89 17.39 15.14
CA GLU A 244 -6.45 16.93 13.86
C GLU A 244 -5.63 15.75 13.31
N GLN A 245 -6.32 14.81 12.70
CA GLN A 245 -5.69 13.64 12.11
C GLN A 245 -5.03 14.01 10.78
N LEU A 246 -3.84 13.45 10.53
CA LEU A 246 -3.18 13.53 9.23
C LEU A 246 -3.78 12.47 8.31
N LEU A 247 -4.31 12.90 7.16
CA LEU A 247 -5.08 12.08 6.25
C LEU A 247 -4.47 12.12 4.85
N ASP A 248 -4.05 10.96 4.37
CA ASP A 248 -3.50 10.75 3.04
C ASP A 248 -4.56 10.28 2.04
N ASN A 249 -4.23 10.25 0.75
CA ASN A 249 -5.09 9.72 -0.29
C ASN A 249 -4.60 8.37 -0.82
N TYR A 250 -5.51 7.39 -0.85
CA TYR A 250 -5.25 6.02 -1.28
C TYR A 250 -5.54 5.84 -2.79
N GLY A 251 -5.34 6.89 -3.58
CA GLY A 251 -5.67 6.92 -5.02
C GLY A 251 -7.14 7.18 -5.35
N GLN A 252 -7.95 7.61 -4.37
CA GLN A 252 -9.40 7.81 -4.50
C GLN A 252 -9.76 9.28 -4.22
N HIS A 253 -9.21 10.21 -5.00
CA HIS A 253 -9.44 11.64 -4.80
C HIS A 253 -10.78 12.09 -5.41
N TYR A 254 -11.53 12.95 -4.71
CA TYR A 254 -12.87 13.36 -5.15
C TYR A 254 -12.88 14.10 -6.49
N ALA A 255 -11.86 14.93 -6.72
CA ALA A 255 -11.73 15.72 -7.94
C ALA A 255 -11.48 14.86 -9.20
N ILE A 256 -11.04 13.60 -9.04
CA ILE A 256 -10.72 12.70 -10.17
C ILE A 256 -11.87 11.73 -10.43
N MET A 257 -12.51 11.22 -9.38
CA MET A 257 -13.47 10.12 -9.46
C MET A 257 -14.73 10.42 -8.63
N GLY A 258 -15.92 10.08 -9.14
CA GLY A 258 -17.18 10.23 -8.40
C GLY A 258 -17.31 9.27 -7.21
N LYS A 259 -18.15 9.60 -6.22
CA LYS A 259 -18.25 8.92 -4.91
C LYS A 259 -18.42 7.41 -5.02
N SER A 260 -19.32 6.93 -5.87
CA SER A 260 -19.58 5.49 -6.04
C SER A 260 -18.31 4.71 -6.39
N LYS A 261 -17.53 5.17 -7.38
CA LYS A 261 -16.27 4.53 -7.78
C LYS A 261 -15.21 4.60 -6.68
N ARG A 262 -15.15 5.71 -5.94
CA ARG A 262 -14.22 5.86 -4.81
C ARG A 262 -14.54 4.84 -3.71
N GLN A 263 -15.81 4.72 -3.32
CA GLN A 263 -16.25 3.74 -2.32
C GLN A 263 -15.98 2.30 -2.76
N GLU A 264 -16.29 1.97 -4.03
CA GLU A 264 -15.99 0.65 -4.59
C GLU A 264 -14.49 0.32 -4.50
N GLY A 265 -13.63 1.26 -4.91
CA GLY A 265 -12.17 1.09 -4.86
C GLY A 265 -11.64 0.89 -3.43
N LEU A 266 -12.12 1.70 -2.49
CA LEU A 266 -11.72 1.61 -1.08
C LEU A 266 -12.22 0.32 -0.43
N LEU A 267 -13.47 -0.07 -0.67
CA LEU A 267 -14.03 -1.30 -0.13
C LEU A 267 -13.30 -2.53 -0.69
N LYS A 268 -12.98 -2.53 -1.99
CA LYS A 268 -12.31 -3.65 -2.65
C LYS A 268 -10.88 -3.87 -2.16
N GLN A 269 -10.11 -2.80 -1.96
CA GLN A 269 -8.67 -2.90 -1.64
C GLN A 269 -8.35 -2.76 -0.14
N TYR A 270 -9.11 -1.91 0.56
CA TYR A 270 -8.84 -1.53 1.95
C TYR A 270 -9.96 -1.94 2.91
N TYR A 271 -11.06 -2.52 2.40
CA TYR A 271 -12.13 -3.12 3.19
C TYR A 271 -12.79 -2.14 4.19
N PHE A 272 -13.00 -0.90 3.76
CA PHE A 272 -13.74 0.09 4.53
C PHE A 272 -14.53 1.03 3.61
N GLU A 273 -15.57 1.66 4.17
CA GLU A 273 -16.33 2.73 3.52
C GLU A 273 -15.84 4.09 4.04
N CYS A 274 -15.61 5.05 3.13
CA CYS A 274 -15.07 6.35 3.50
C CYS A 274 -16.17 7.34 3.88
N ASN A 275 -16.05 7.92 5.07
CA ASN A 275 -16.96 8.94 5.59
C ASN A 275 -16.31 10.32 5.69
N CYS A 276 -15.29 10.61 4.86
CA CYS A 276 -14.71 11.95 4.82
C CYS A 276 -15.73 12.97 4.29
N ILE A 277 -15.48 14.26 4.53
CA ILE A 277 -16.37 15.36 4.10
C ILE A 277 -16.72 15.28 2.60
N ALA A 278 -15.77 14.91 1.75
CA ALA A 278 -16.03 14.79 0.32
C ALA A 278 -16.97 13.62 -0.06
N CYS A 279 -17.05 12.59 0.79
CA CYS A 279 -18.01 11.50 0.62
C CYS A 279 -19.35 11.81 1.30
N GLU A 280 -19.35 12.42 2.48
CA GLU A 280 -20.56 12.82 3.21
C GLU A 280 -21.41 13.78 2.38
N TRP A 281 -20.77 14.80 1.80
CA TRP A 281 -21.43 15.85 1.03
C TRP A 281 -21.44 15.58 -0.49
N ASP A 282 -21.08 14.37 -0.91
CA ASP A 282 -21.03 13.93 -2.30
C ASP A 282 -20.36 14.92 -3.26
N TRP A 283 -19.13 15.35 -2.89
CA TRP A 283 -18.40 16.34 -3.67
C TRP A 283 -18.19 15.87 -5.11
N PRO A 284 -18.45 16.74 -6.11
CA PRO A 284 -18.38 16.36 -7.51
C PRO A 284 -16.92 16.31 -7.99
N PRO A 285 -16.65 15.61 -9.12
CA PRO A 285 -15.36 15.67 -9.79
C PRO A 285 -15.02 17.09 -10.26
N TYR A 286 -13.73 17.33 -10.55
CA TYR A 286 -13.18 18.64 -10.87
C TYR A 286 -13.95 19.39 -11.97
N PHE A 287 -14.29 18.71 -13.06
CA PHE A 287 -14.99 19.32 -14.21
C PHE A 287 -16.37 19.88 -13.88
N ALA A 288 -16.97 19.46 -12.75
CA ALA A 288 -18.27 19.90 -12.27
C ALA A 288 -18.17 20.81 -11.03
N LEU A 289 -16.97 21.17 -10.59
CA LEU A 289 -16.80 22.20 -9.56
C LEU A 289 -17.11 23.58 -10.13
N TYR A 290 -17.58 24.47 -9.26
CA TYR A 290 -17.76 25.88 -9.56
C TYR A 290 -16.55 26.70 -9.08
N SER A 291 -16.35 27.87 -9.67
CA SER A 291 -15.44 28.87 -9.10
C SER A 291 -15.96 29.28 -7.73
N TYR A 292 -15.06 29.65 -6.81
CA TYR A 292 -15.48 30.33 -5.59
C TYR A 292 -16.31 31.58 -5.90
N GLN A 293 -16.20 32.20 -7.07
CA GLN A 293 -17.00 33.40 -7.41
C GLN A 293 -18.49 33.07 -7.66
N ASP A 294 -18.79 31.84 -8.05
CA ASP A 294 -20.15 31.42 -8.42
C ASP A 294 -20.93 30.79 -7.24
N LEU A 295 -20.25 30.52 -6.12
CA LEU A 295 -20.78 29.77 -4.97
C LEU A 295 -21.47 30.64 -3.89
N GLY A 296 -21.60 31.96 -4.12
CA GLY A 296 -22.20 32.91 -3.16
C GLY A 296 -21.43 34.24 -3.00
N THR A 297 -21.79 35.00 -1.96
CA THR A 297 -21.23 36.35 -1.68
C THR A 297 -20.81 36.57 -0.24
N ASN A 298 -20.90 35.55 0.63
CA ASN A 298 -20.65 35.67 2.08
C ASN A 298 -19.16 35.59 2.45
N TYR A 299 -18.26 35.93 1.53
CA TYR A 299 -16.82 35.80 1.70
C TYR A 299 -16.06 36.97 1.10
N ASP A 300 -14.84 37.20 1.60
CA ASP A 300 -14.03 38.34 1.21
C ASP A 300 -13.36 38.12 -0.16
N ASN A 301 -14.12 38.40 -1.21
CA ASN A 301 -13.68 38.33 -2.60
C ASN A 301 -12.44 39.20 -2.85
N GLY A 302 -12.29 40.34 -2.16
CA GLY A 302 -11.15 41.23 -2.31
C GLY A 302 -9.86 40.60 -1.79
N ILE A 303 -9.91 39.94 -0.63
CA ILE A 303 -8.78 39.21 -0.06
C ILE A 303 -8.39 38.03 -0.96
N ILE A 304 -9.35 37.22 -1.42
CA ILE A 304 -9.08 36.05 -2.27
C ILE A 304 -8.46 36.50 -3.60
N ALA A 305 -9.07 37.48 -4.30
CA ALA A 305 -8.56 37.97 -5.58
C ALA A 305 -7.14 38.55 -5.44
N LYS A 306 -6.88 39.29 -4.35
CA LYS A 306 -5.54 39.82 -4.06
C LYS A 306 -4.53 38.71 -3.83
N ALA A 307 -4.91 37.62 -3.14
CA ALA A 307 -4.04 36.48 -2.91
C ALA A 307 -3.71 35.75 -4.21
N LEU A 308 -4.71 35.51 -5.06
CA LEU A 308 -4.59 34.76 -6.31
C LEU A 308 -4.02 35.57 -7.49
N ARG A 309 -3.71 36.87 -7.32
CA ARG A 309 -3.27 37.77 -8.41
C ARG A 309 -2.08 37.29 -9.25
N LYS A 310 -1.25 36.38 -8.73
CA LYS A 310 -0.07 35.80 -9.41
C LYS A 310 -0.25 34.33 -9.79
N PHE A 311 -1.41 33.75 -9.51
CA PHE A 311 -1.61 32.31 -9.59
C PHE A 311 -1.35 31.76 -11.00
N GLU A 312 -1.92 32.38 -12.03
CA GLU A 312 -1.70 32.00 -13.44
C GLU A 312 -0.22 32.03 -13.86
N THR A 313 0.55 32.99 -13.35
CA THR A 313 1.98 33.05 -13.58
C THR A 313 2.69 31.84 -12.97
N TYR A 314 2.28 31.42 -11.77
CA TYR A 314 2.86 30.27 -11.09
C TYR A 314 2.48 28.95 -11.75
N VAL A 315 1.24 28.81 -12.24
CA VAL A 315 0.81 27.67 -13.07
C VAL A 315 1.69 27.56 -14.32
N SER A 316 1.87 28.68 -15.03
CA SER A 316 2.70 28.73 -16.24
C SER A 316 4.13 28.29 -15.95
N LEU A 317 4.78 28.87 -14.94
CA LEU A 317 6.15 28.52 -14.55
C LEU A 317 6.29 27.06 -14.12
N ALA A 318 5.33 26.52 -13.35
CA ALA A 318 5.34 25.12 -12.93
C ALA A 318 5.10 24.13 -14.08
N THR A 319 4.38 24.56 -15.11
CA THR A 319 4.12 23.76 -16.32
C THR A 319 5.40 23.58 -17.13
N VAL A 320 6.18 24.65 -17.30
CA VAL A 320 7.44 24.64 -18.07
C VAL A 320 8.69 24.40 -17.21
N ASP A 321 8.54 23.99 -15.95
CA ASP A 321 9.64 23.66 -15.04
C ASP A 321 10.60 24.83 -14.70
N GLU A 322 10.10 26.05 -14.65
CA GLU A 322 10.88 27.26 -14.36
C GLU A 322 10.75 27.74 -12.90
N VAL A 323 10.71 26.80 -11.94
CA VAL A 323 10.45 27.09 -10.52
C VAL A 323 11.65 26.92 -9.58
N HIS A 324 12.73 26.29 -10.03
CA HIS A 324 13.88 25.87 -9.20
C HIS A 324 14.59 26.99 -8.44
N ASP A 325 14.77 28.13 -9.11
CA ASP A 325 15.43 29.32 -8.59
C ASP A 325 14.45 30.29 -7.89
N LYS A 326 13.18 29.88 -7.72
CA LYS A 326 12.09 30.73 -7.26
C LYS A 326 11.39 30.15 -6.01
N PRO A 327 12.09 30.00 -4.87
CA PRO A 327 11.52 29.41 -3.64
C PRO A 327 10.37 30.22 -3.03
N HIS A 328 10.15 31.46 -3.48
CA HIS A 328 8.99 32.25 -3.08
C HIS A 328 7.68 31.72 -3.67
N ILE A 329 7.71 30.99 -4.79
CA ILE A 329 6.50 30.45 -5.45
C ILE A 329 5.77 29.50 -4.49
N ILE A 330 6.47 28.53 -3.91
CA ILE A 330 5.84 27.59 -2.98
C ILE A 330 5.27 28.30 -1.75
N ARG A 331 5.97 29.32 -1.22
CA ARG A 331 5.49 30.13 -0.09
C ARG A 331 4.21 30.88 -0.45
N ASP A 332 4.16 31.48 -1.63
CA ASP A 332 2.99 32.22 -2.08
C ASP A 332 1.80 31.28 -2.35
N LEU A 333 2.04 30.11 -2.97
CA LEU A 333 1.01 29.09 -3.18
C LEU A 333 0.43 28.58 -1.85
N LEU A 334 1.27 28.28 -0.85
CA LEU A 334 0.80 27.88 0.48
C LEU A 334 -0.03 28.99 1.14
N LYS A 335 0.33 30.26 0.93
CA LYS A 335 -0.46 31.40 1.39
C LYS A 335 -1.80 31.52 0.65
N MET A 336 -1.83 31.22 -0.66
CA MET A 336 -3.08 31.13 -1.42
C MET A 336 -3.99 30.05 -0.86
N VAL A 337 -3.46 28.87 -0.52
CA VAL A 337 -4.23 27.81 0.16
C VAL A 337 -4.79 28.29 1.49
N GLN A 338 -3.97 28.92 2.35
CA GLN A 338 -4.45 29.46 3.63
C GLN A 338 -5.61 30.44 3.43
N VAL A 339 -5.47 31.40 2.50
CA VAL A 339 -6.52 32.39 2.21
C VAL A 339 -7.79 31.73 1.69
N LEU A 340 -7.67 30.78 0.75
CA LEU A 340 -8.82 30.03 0.24
C LEU A 340 -9.46 29.18 1.33
N TYR A 341 -8.68 28.60 2.24
CA TYR A 341 -9.19 27.79 3.34
C TYR A 341 -10.01 28.63 4.33
N ASP A 342 -9.54 29.84 4.64
CA ASP A 342 -10.19 30.72 5.61
C ASP A 342 -11.40 31.48 5.02
N HIS A 343 -11.39 31.73 3.71
CA HIS A 343 -12.32 32.66 3.10
C HIS A 343 -13.15 32.08 1.95
N ALA A 344 -12.76 30.99 1.28
CA ALA A 344 -13.55 30.47 0.15
C ALA A 344 -14.50 29.34 0.58
N PRO A 345 -15.66 29.20 -0.07
CA PRO A 345 -16.41 27.95 0.01
C PRO A 345 -15.59 26.80 -0.58
N ILE A 346 -15.56 25.66 0.11
CA ILE A 346 -14.87 24.44 -0.32
C ILE A 346 -15.91 23.32 -0.47
N PRO A 347 -15.89 22.58 -1.59
CA PRO A 347 -14.88 22.59 -2.65
C PRO A 347 -15.13 23.66 -3.71
N CYS A 348 -14.06 24.23 -4.25
CA CYS A 348 -14.08 25.14 -5.40
C CYS A 348 -12.92 24.85 -6.36
N LYS A 349 -13.00 25.33 -7.59
CA LYS A 349 -11.96 25.11 -8.62
C LYS A 349 -10.60 25.62 -8.16
N GLU A 350 -10.54 26.84 -7.67
CA GLU A 350 -9.29 27.55 -7.36
C GLU A 350 -8.51 26.84 -6.25
N MET A 351 -9.18 26.28 -5.24
CA MET A 351 -8.51 25.48 -4.21
C MET A 351 -7.84 24.24 -4.81
N ASN A 352 -8.51 23.54 -5.73
CA ASN A 352 -7.95 22.36 -6.38
C ASN A 352 -6.76 22.76 -7.27
N GLU A 353 -6.91 23.80 -8.07
CA GLU A 353 -5.85 24.26 -8.99
C GLU A 353 -4.59 24.71 -8.23
N VAL A 354 -4.75 25.44 -7.11
CA VAL A 354 -3.61 25.84 -6.27
C VAL A 354 -2.92 24.63 -5.66
N VAL A 355 -3.69 23.67 -5.11
CA VAL A 355 -3.13 22.44 -4.52
C VAL A 355 -2.43 21.57 -5.57
N GLU A 356 -2.98 21.42 -6.78
CA GLU A 356 -2.33 20.70 -7.87
C GLU A 356 -1.05 21.41 -8.33
N THR A 357 -1.04 22.75 -8.36
CA THR A 357 0.17 23.52 -8.66
C THR A 357 1.24 23.31 -7.59
N ILE A 358 0.86 23.24 -6.31
CA ILE A 358 1.78 22.90 -5.20
C ILE A 358 2.37 21.50 -5.40
N LYS A 359 1.52 20.51 -5.70
CA LYS A 359 1.98 19.14 -5.98
C LYS A 359 3.00 19.15 -7.11
N ARG A 360 2.71 19.85 -8.22
CA ARG A 360 3.64 19.99 -9.34
C ARG A 360 4.98 20.59 -8.91
N VAL A 361 4.98 21.71 -8.18
CA VAL A 361 6.22 22.35 -7.71
C VAL A 361 7.04 21.41 -6.81
N TYR A 362 6.40 20.68 -5.88
CA TYR A 362 7.11 19.71 -5.05
C TYR A 362 7.65 18.53 -5.86
N SER A 363 6.85 17.97 -6.75
CA SER A 363 7.23 16.92 -7.69
C SER A 363 8.46 17.30 -8.52
N LEU A 364 8.51 18.54 -9.02
CA LEU A 364 9.66 19.05 -9.77
C LEU A 364 10.95 19.10 -8.93
N SER A 365 10.85 19.25 -7.60
CA SER A 365 12.01 19.14 -6.69
C SER A 365 12.38 17.69 -6.29
N GLY A 366 11.57 16.73 -6.75
CA GLY A 366 11.67 15.30 -6.46
C GLY A 366 12.47 14.51 -7.50
N ASN A 367 12.19 13.21 -7.57
CA ASN A 367 12.80 12.32 -8.56
C ASN A 367 12.26 12.54 -9.97
N ARG A 368 13.14 12.47 -10.96
CA ARG A 368 12.81 12.66 -12.37
C ARG A 368 13.39 11.56 -13.21
N PHE A 369 12.65 11.21 -14.25
CA PHE A 369 13.13 10.37 -15.33
C PHE A 369 13.13 11.19 -16.60
N ASP A 370 14.28 11.65 -17.04
CA ASP A 370 14.40 12.27 -18.36
C ASP A 370 14.97 11.23 -19.32
N LEU A 371 14.25 10.94 -20.40
CA LEU A 371 14.85 10.16 -21.49
C LEU A 371 15.98 11.00 -22.08
N PRO A 372 17.13 10.40 -22.43
CA PRO A 372 18.16 11.12 -23.18
C PRO A 372 17.50 11.67 -24.43
N VAL A 373 17.66 12.98 -24.66
CA VAL A 373 17.30 13.57 -25.95
C VAL A 373 18.24 12.94 -26.98
N VAL A 374 17.67 12.18 -27.92
CA VAL A 374 18.40 11.49 -29.00
C VAL A 374 18.89 12.51 -30.01
#